data_AF-A0A957G8X8-F1
#
_entry.id   AF-A0A957G8X8-F1
#
_cell.length_a   1.000
_cell.length_b   1.000
_cell.length_c   1.000
_cell.angle_alpha   90.00
_cell.angle_beta   90.00
_cell.angle_gamma   90.00
#
_symmetry.space_group_name_H-M   'P 1'
#
loop_
_entity.id
_entity.type
_entity.pdbx_description
1 polymer ?
#
loop_
_entity_poly.entity_id
_entity_poly.type
_entity_poly.pdbx_seq_one_letter_code
_entity_poly.pdbx_strand_id
1 'polypeptide(L)'
;MIALELATQLKEAGLEWQPALHDFFSVPFPDLEHRVFVLSDMTINQEVLRGWPALTFSGAMEWALDYVLTMEVVWLPTEAQLR
;
A
#
# COMPACT_ATOMS: atom_id res chain seq x y z
N MET A 1 10.55 -1.53 -8.77
CA MET A 1 9.29 -2.18 -8.36
C MET A 1 8.88 -3.14 -9.46
N ILE A 2 8.28 -4.26 -9.11
CA ILE A 2 7.60 -5.12 -10.08
C ILE A 2 6.35 -4.42 -10.65
N ALA A 3 5.83 -4.90 -11.78
CA ALA A 3 4.61 -4.38 -12.38
C ALA A 3 3.39 -4.63 -11.46
N LEU A 4 2.41 -3.71 -11.47
CA LEU A 4 1.18 -3.82 -10.68
C LEU A 4 0.44 -5.13 -10.96
N GLU A 5 0.33 -5.54 -12.23
CA GLU A 5 -0.32 -6.81 -12.58
C GLU A 5 0.35 -8.03 -11.93
N LEU A 6 1.69 -8.04 -11.85
CA LEU A 6 2.43 -9.12 -11.20
C LEU A 6 2.28 -9.06 -9.68
N ALA A 7 2.35 -7.87 -9.09
CA ALA A 7 2.13 -7.67 -7.67
C ALA A 7 0.73 -8.12 -7.22
N THR A 8 -0.30 -7.82 -8.02
CA THR A 8 -1.67 -8.29 -7.77
C THR A 8 -1.74 -9.82 -7.80
N GLN A 9 -1.13 -10.46 -8.80
CA GLN A 9 -1.06 -11.93 -8.87
C GLN A 9 -0.35 -12.54 -7.66
N LEU A 10 0.74 -11.92 -7.19
CA LEU A 10 1.46 -12.39 -6.00
C LEU A 10 0.60 -12.27 -4.73
N LYS A 11 -0.11 -11.16 -4.57
CA LYS A 11 -1.07 -10.97 -3.47
C LYS A 11 -2.18 -12.03 -3.51
N GLU A 12 -2.77 -12.26 -4.69
CA GLU A 12 -3.79 -13.30 -4.88
C GLU A 12 -3.26 -14.72 -4.63
N ALA A 13 -1.96 -14.95 -4.89
CA ALA A 13 -1.27 -16.19 -4.56
C ALA A 13 -0.91 -16.33 -3.06
N GLY A 14 -1.24 -15.32 -2.24
CA GLY A 14 -1.02 -15.34 -0.78
C GLY A 14 0.30 -14.75 -0.31
N LEU A 15 1.00 -13.96 -1.15
CA LEU A 15 2.16 -13.20 -0.68
C LEU A 15 1.72 -12.19 0.38
N GLU A 16 2.17 -12.40 1.62
CA GLU A 16 1.92 -11.49 2.73
C GLU A 16 2.88 -10.31 2.69
N TRP A 17 2.33 -9.10 2.71
CA TRP A 17 3.12 -7.88 2.84
C TRP A 17 3.25 -7.49 4.31
N GLN A 18 4.50 -7.32 4.76
CA GLN A 18 4.85 -6.72 6.04
C GLN A 18 5.32 -5.29 5.78
N PRO A 19 4.49 -4.25 6.03
CA PRO A 19 4.82 -2.88 5.65
C PRO A 19 6.10 -2.38 6.32
N ALA A 20 6.96 -1.78 5.50
CA ALA A 20 8.17 -1.10 5.94
C ALA A 20 8.26 0.30 5.33
N LEU A 21 8.96 1.20 6.02
CA LEU A 21 9.22 2.55 5.50
C LEU A 21 9.85 2.48 4.11
N HIS A 22 9.37 3.35 3.22
CA HIS A 22 9.72 3.42 1.81
C HIS A 22 9.20 2.27 0.94
N ASP A 23 8.31 1.41 1.47
CA ASP A 23 7.55 0.50 0.62
C ASP A 23 6.61 1.26 -0.31
N PHE A 24 6.51 0.76 -1.52
CA PHE A 24 5.56 1.25 -2.49
C PHE A 24 4.32 0.38 -2.52
N PHE A 25 3.16 0.99 -2.76
CA PHE A 25 1.90 0.26 -2.88
C PHE A 25 0.92 1.00 -3.79
N SER A 26 -0.09 0.29 -4.27
CA SER A 26 -1.22 0.86 -5.03
C SER A 26 -2.54 0.60 -4.30
N VAL A 27 -3.47 1.54 -4.42
CA VAL A 27 -4.82 1.44 -3.88
C VAL A 27 -5.76 1.12 -5.06
N PRO A 28 -6.34 -0.09 -5.13
CA PRO A 28 -7.18 -0.52 -6.26
C PRO A 28 -8.61 0.06 -6.17
N PHE A 29 -8.73 1.34 -5.86
CA PHE A 29 -10.00 2.07 -5.83
C PHE A 29 -10.12 2.93 -7.10
N PRO A 30 -11.35 3.17 -7.58
CA PRO A 30 -11.58 4.14 -8.65
C PRO A 30 -10.91 5.47 -8.34
N ASP A 31 -10.31 6.13 -9.34
CA ASP A 31 -9.52 7.37 -9.24
C ASP A 31 -8.08 7.22 -8.69
N LEU A 32 -7.77 6.10 -8.03
CA LEU A 32 -6.46 5.83 -7.43
C LEU A 32 -5.70 4.67 -8.09
N GLU A 33 -6.36 3.92 -8.96
CA GLU A 33 -5.85 2.72 -9.63
C GLU A 33 -4.54 2.90 -10.41
N HIS A 34 -4.25 4.13 -10.86
CA HIS A 34 -3.02 4.47 -11.58
C HIS A 34 -1.96 5.16 -10.72
N ARG A 35 -2.23 5.32 -9.42
CA ARG A 35 -1.32 5.97 -8.48
C ARG A 35 -0.50 4.93 -7.73
N VAL A 36 0.75 5.31 -7.47
CA VAL A 36 1.66 4.60 -6.60
C VAL A 36 1.94 5.50 -5.40
N PHE A 37 1.73 4.94 -4.23
CA PHE A 37 1.98 5.57 -2.94
C PHE A 37 3.26 5.01 -2.34
N VAL A 38 3.85 5.75 -1.41
CA VAL A 38 5.02 5.34 -0.64
C VAL A 38 4.70 5.45 0.84
N LEU A 39 4.95 4.39 1.61
CA LEU A 39 4.85 4.43 3.06
C LEU A 39 5.93 5.37 3.59
N SER A 40 5.54 6.43 4.29
CA SER A 40 6.47 7.40 4.84
C SER A 40 5.91 8.05 6.11
N ASP A 41 6.80 8.30 7.08
CA ASP A 41 6.43 8.84 8.40
C ASP A 41 5.68 10.19 8.32
N MET A 42 5.87 10.92 7.23
CA MET A 42 5.32 12.26 7.03
C MET A 42 3.92 12.28 6.41
N THR A 43 3.61 11.35 5.49
CA THR A 43 2.37 11.42 4.69
C THR A 43 1.51 10.17 4.78
N ILE A 44 2.11 8.99 4.93
CA ILE A 44 1.40 7.72 4.94
C ILE A 44 2.00 6.81 5.99
N ASN A 45 1.29 6.66 7.10
CA ASN A 45 1.73 5.91 8.26
C ASN A 45 1.02 4.58 8.37
N GLN A 46 1.69 3.59 8.98
CA GLN A 46 1.04 2.34 9.36
C GLN A 46 0.50 2.48 10.79
N GLU A 47 -0.77 2.16 10.98
CA GLU A 47 -1.43 2.15 12.28
C GLU A 47 -2.33 0.92 12.45
N VAL A 48 -2.75 0.65 13.68
CA VAL A 48 -3.75 -0.38 13.97
C VAL A 48 -5.07 0.29 14.33
N LEU A 49 -6.04 0.20 13.44
CA LEU A 49 -7.37 0.77 13.61
C LEU A 49 -8.37 -0.32 13.97
N ARG A 50 -8.93 -0.26 15.19
CA ARG A 50 -9.90 -1.25 15.69
C ARG A 50 -9.40 -2.71 15.58
N GLY A 51 -8.11 -2.92 15.77
CA GLY A 51 -7.47 -4.24 15.70
C GLY A 51 -7.02 -4.67 14.30
N TRP A 52 -7.25 -3.85 13.26
CA TRP A 52 -6.85 -4.14 11.89
C TRP A 52 -5.69 -3.25 11.44
N PRO A 53 -4.66 -3.78 10.77
CA PRO A 53 -3.59 -2.97 10.21
C PRO A 53 -4.12 -2.10 9.07
N ALA A 54 -3.82 -0.82 9.14
CA ALA A 54 -4.26 0.19 8.19
C ALA A 54 -3.11 1.14 7.83
N LEU A 55 -3.21 1.77 6.67
CA LEU A 55 -2.38 2.87 6.24
C LEU A 55 -3.19 4.16 6.38
N THR A 56 -2.73 5.09 7.20
CA THR A 56 -3.37 6.38 7.47
C THR A 56 -2.72 7.47 6.64
N PHE A 57 -3.54 8.34 6.05
CA PHE A 57 -3.11 9.35 5.10
C PHE A 57 -3.13 10.72 5.78
N SER A 58 -1.94 11.22 6.10
CA SER A 58 -1.74 12.52 6.72
C SER A 58 -1.39 13.55 5.66
N GLY A 59 -2.35 14.36 5.24
CA GLY A 59 -2.04 15.67 4.66
C GLY A 59 -2.10 15.86 3.15
N ALA A 60 -2.92 15.14 2.38
CA ALA A 60 -3.32 15.68 1.07
C ALA A 60 -4.82 15.64 0.82
N MET A 61 -5.35 16.82 0.49
CA MET A 61 -6.70 17.00 -0.07
C MET A 61 -6.86 16.32 -1.44
N GLU A 62 -5.76 15.82 -2.02
CA GLU A 62 -5.70 15.32 -3.40
C GLU A 62 -6.31 13.92 -3.59
N TRP A 63 -6.60 13.20 -2.50
CA TRP A 63 -7.12 11.83 -2.57
C TRP A 63 -8.33 11.59 -1.66
N ALA A 64 -8.60 12.49 -0.71
CA ALA A 64 -9.69 12.40 0.27
C ALA A 64 -9.77 11.07 1.04
N LEU A 65 -8.66 10.33 1.16
CA LEU A 65 -8.57 9.17 2.05
C LEU A 65 -8.17 9.60 3.46
N ASP A 66 -8.83 9.00 4.44
CA ASP A 66 -8.42 9.04 5.84
C ASP A 66 -7.51 7.84 6.16
N TYR A 67 -7.96 6.64 5.78
CA TYR A 67 -7.21 5.40 5.88
C TYR A 67 -7.63 4.37 4.84
N VAL A 68 -6.80 3.34 4.64
CA VAL A 68 -7.12 2.11 3.89
C VAL A 68 -6.58 0.91 4.66
N LEU A 69 -7.27 -0.24 4.66
CA LEU A 69 -6.73 -1.42 5.33
C LEU A 69 -5.53 -1.96 4.53
N THR A 70 -4.51 -2.45 5.21
CA THR A 70 -3.31 -3.01 4.55
C THR A 70 -3.66 -4.17 3.61
N MET A 71 -4.72 -4.92 3.92
CA MET A 71 -5.22 -6.01 3.08
C MET A 71 -5.91 -5.55 1.80
N GLU A 72 -6.34 -4.29 1.71
CA GLU A 72 -7.06 -3.74 0.56
C GLU A 72 -6.11 -3.17 -0.50
N VAL A 73 -4.85 -2.93 -0.15
CA VAL A 73 -3.84 -2.38 -1.07
C VAL A 73 -2.96 -3.46 -1.69
N VAL A 74 -2.26 -3.11 -2.77
CA VAL A 74 -1.33 -4.01 -3.46
C VAL A 74 0.09 -3.52 -3.22
N TRP A 75 0.90 -4.32 -2.53
CA TRP A 75 2.33 -4.04 -2.32
C TRP A 75 3.10 -4.13 -3.64
N LEU A 76 3.97 -3.16 -3.91
CA LEU A 76 4.81 -3.08 -5.10
C LEU A 76 6.29 -3.28 -4.73
N PRO A 77 6.70 -4.51 -4.40
CA PRO A 77 8.07 -4.79 -4.00
C PRO A 77 9.07 -4.51 -5.12
N THR A 78 10.30 -4.20 -4.73
CA THR A 78 11.46 -4.41 -5.61
C THR A 78 11.84 -5.90 -5.64
N GLU A 79 12.53 -6.33 -6.69
CA GLU A 79 13.03 -7.72 -6.77
C GLU A 79 13.94 -8.08 -5.60
N ALA A 80 14.67 -7.09 -5.04
CA ALA A 80 15.51 -7.28 -3.87
C ALA A 80 14.72 -7.58 -2.59
N GLN A 81 13.49 -7.06 -2.46
CA GLN A 81 12.61 -7.31 -1.32
C GLN A 81 11.89 -8.66 -1.39
N LEU A 82 11.87 -9.30 -2.56
CA LEU A 82 11.31 -10.64 -2.77
C LEU A 82 12.34 -11.77 -2.57
N ARG A 83 13.60 -11.42 -2.31
CA ARG A 83 14.71 -12.38 -2.11
C ARG A 83 14.98 -12.57 -0.62
#